data_AF-A0A1H1VGA4-F1
#
_entry.id   AF-A0A1H1VGA4-F1
#
_cell.length_a   1.000
_cell.length_b   1.000
_cell.length_c   1.000
_cell.angle_alpha   90.00
_cell.angle_beta   90.00
_cell.angle_gamma   90.00
#
_symmetry.space_group_name_H-M   'P 1'
#
loop_
_entity.id
_entity.type
_entity.pdbx_description
1 polymer ?
#
loop_
_entity_poly.entity_id
_entity_poly.type
_entity_poly.pdbx_seq_one_letter_code
_entity_poly.pdbx_strand_id
1 'polypeptide(L)'
;MRVFRRIEQRLDTCNIRDLAIKDFYTVIDTDGRKNSAMESLLGVIESATKPIVDDLLSPWRTPRMTMEDIARLAQFASFQATRTPRRRREIELEVDWYAKTMAQGVIADEELQRLTIAPHQNELVELTSSSADKILPFFACRPIALVRLDAPRLLICDEPVIVNAPVGAFHLDDCHLTDAEVKKRYENWLRKTKKKKRGRHPPPGRKVHFSSTVPTGFGTADELVLTLSPTAALLWGPLMDTPPVRDIERLRLTGHEAERFADMANTAMSAQALDWVAGRVTDKTFDTRHFPPTGPLMRVCDGTNAASLAVNTPPDRFRPRRLTVPG
;
A
#
# COMPACT_ATOMS: atom_id res chain seq x y z
N MET A 1 13.00 -14.79 -14.84
CA MET A 1 13.28 -13.39 -14.46
C MET A 1 14.26 -13.39 -13.30
N ARG A 2 15.04 -12.32 -13.09
CA ARG A 2 15.81 -12.16 -11.84
C ARG A 2 14.88 -11.52 -10.84
N VAL A 3 14.85 -12.03 -9.62
CA VAL A 3 13.90 -11.57 -8.61
C VAL A 3 14.64 -11.34 -7.31
N PHE A 4 14.40 -10.20 -6.70
CA PHE A 4 14.79 -9.96 -5.33
C PHE A 4 13.57 -10.19 -4.45
N ARG A 5 13.64 -11.20 -3.58
CA ARG A 5 12.62 -11.48 -2.57
C ARG A 5 13.00 -10.72 -1.30
N ARG A 6 12.25 -9.67 -0.98
CA ARG A 6 12.68 -8.68 0.01
C ARG A 6 12.49 -9.18 1.44
N ILE A 7 11.46 -9.98 1.70
CA ILE A 7 11.28 -10.60 3.02
C ILE A 7 12.43 -11.55 3.34
N GLU A 8 12.83 -12.37 2.37
CA GLU A 8 13.94 -13.32 2.50
C GLU A 8 15.32 -12.68 2.28
N GLN A 9 15.40 -11.41 1.88
CA GLN A 9 16.63 -10.70 1.52
C GLN A 9 17.51 -11.50 0.54
N ARG A 10 16.87 -12.12 -0.47
CA ARG A 10 17.50 -13.11 -1.34
C ARG A 10 17.25 -12.82 -2.81
N LEU A 11 18.31 -12.95 -3.61
CA LEU A 11 18.23 -12.99 -5.07
C LEU A 11 17.87 -14.39 -5.55
N ASP A 12 16.98 -14.46 -6.52
CA ASP A 12 16.41 -15.69 -7.05
C ASP A 12 16.21 -15.58 -8.57
N THR A 13 16.02 -16.72 -9.22
CA THR A 13 15.61 -16.78 -10.63
C THR A 13 14.38 -17.67 -10.75
N CYS A 14 13.25 -17.09 -11.13
CA CYS A 14 11.98 -17.82 -11.23
C CYS A 14 11.20 -17.48 -12.49
N ASN A 15 10.13 -18.25 -12.75
CA ASN A 15 9.16 -17.94 -13.79
C ASN A 15 8.26 -16.78 -13.33
N ILE A 16 7.69 -16.03 -14.27
CA ILE A 16 6.73 -14.97 -13.94
C ILE A 16 5.49 -15.53 -13.22
N ARG A 17 5.10 -16.77 -13.53
CA ARG A 17 3.98 -17.47 -12.88
C ARG A 17 4.22 -17.74 -11.39
N ASP A 18 5.48 -17.71 -10.95
CA ASP A 18 5.86 -17.94 -9.56
C ASP A 18 5.77 -16.66 -8.71
N LEU A 19 5.46 -15.52 -9.32
CA LEU A 19 5.36 -14.21 -8.67
C LEU A 19 3.94 -13.78 -8.35
N ALA A 20 2.94 -14.48 -8.90
CA ALA A 20 1.55 -14.23 -8.58
C ALA A 20 1.33 -14.32 -7.06
N ILE A 21 0.62 -13.33 -6.49
CA ILE A 21 0.28 -13.30 -5.06
C ILE A 21 -0.74 -14.40 -4.77
N LYS A 22 -0.27 -15.59 -4.40
CA LYS A 22 -1.12 -16.77 -4.11
C LYS A 22 -1.81 -16.70 -2.74
N ASP A 23 -1.32 -15.81 -1.87
CA ASP A 23 -1.76 -15.62 -0.47
C ASP A 23 -3.15 -14.99 -0.35
N PHE A 24 -3.79 -14.63 -1.46
CA PHE A 24 -5.07 -13.92 -1.48
C PHE A 24 -6.29 -14.87 -1.56
N TYR A 25 -6.07 -16.14 -1.87
CA TYR A 25 -7.07 -17.00 -2.50
C TYR A 25 -7.68 -18.08 -1.60
N THR A 26 -7.68 -17.91 -0.28
CA THR A 26 -8.31 -18.87 0.63
C THR A 26 -9.24 -18.15 1.58
N VAL A 27 -10.46 -17.91 1.13
CA VAL A 27 -11.57 -17.42 1.97
C VAL A 27 -12.33 -18.64 2.46
N ILE A 28 -12.77 -18.63 3.72
CA ILE A 28 -13.66 -19.65 4.27
C ILE A 28 -15.08 -19.06 4.25
N ASP A 29 -16.04 -19.65 3.55
CA ASP A 29 -17.43 -19.18 3.59
C ASP A 29 -18.10 -19.44 4.94
N THR A 30 -19.35 -18.99 5.09
CA THR A 30 -20.15 -19.19 6.30
C THR A 30 -20.36 -20.66 6.66
N ASP A 31 -20.16 -21.57 5.70
CA ASP A 31 -20.33 -23.02 5.85
C ASP A 31 -18.98 -23.74 6.08
N GLY A 32 -17.88 -23.01 6.24
CA GLY A 32 -16.56 -23.57 6.47
C GLY A 32 -15.82 -24.04 5.21
N ARG A 33 -16.32 -23.74 4.00
CA ARG A 33 -15.74 -24.19 2.72
C ARG A 33 -14.90 -23.10 2.06
N LYS A 34 -14.01 -23.49 1.15
CA LYS A 34 -13.21 -22.52 0.38
C LYS A 34 -14.10 -21.73 -0.59
N ASN A 35 -14.01 -20.41 -0.56
CA ASN A 35 -14.73 -19.49 -1.44
C ASN A 35 -13.74 -18.74 -2.37
N SER A 36 -14.04 -18.73 -3.67
CA SER A 36 -13.23 -18.09 -4.72
C SER A 36 -13.79 -16.74 -5.20
N ALA A 37 -14.76 -16.13 -4.50
CA ALA A 37 -15.40 -14.88 -4.92
C ALA A 37 -14.39 -13.74 -5.18
N MET A 38 -13.31 -13.66 -4.40
CA MET A 38 -12.26 -12.66 -4.61
C MET A 38 -11.41 -12.94 -5.86
N GLU A 39 -11.15 -14.21 -6.18
CA GLU A 39 -10.52 -14.59 -7.46
C GLU A 39 -11.40 -14.19 -8.63
N SER A 40 -12.70 -14.47 -8.53
CA SER A 40 -13.67 -14.09 -9.56
C SER A 40 -13.71 -12.57 -9.76
N LEU A 41 -13.74 -11.77 -8.68
CA LEU A 41 -13.71 -10.32 -8.75
C LEU A 41 -12.43 -9.80 -9.41
N LEU A 42 -11.26 -10.31 -9.02
CA LEU A 42 -9.99 -9.95 -9.64
C LEU A 42 -9.96 -10.33 -11.12
N GLY A 43 -10.47 -11.52 -11.47
CA GLY A 43 -10.60 -11.97 -12.85
C GLY A 43 -11.45 -11.01 -13.69
N VAL A 44 -12.54 -10.48 -13.13
CA VAL A 44 -13.39 -9.46 -13.80
C VAL A 44 -12.62 -8.16 -14.03
N ILE A 45 -11.94 -7.64 -13.00
CA ILE A 45 -11.18 -6.38 -13.09
C ILE A 45 -10.02 -6.50 -14.08
N GLU A 46 -9.26 -7.59 -14.01
CA GLU A 46 -8.14 -7.87 -14.90
C GLU A 46 -8.62 -8.07 -16.35
N SER A 47 -9.74 -8.78 -16.57
CA SER A 47 -10.33 -8.97 -17.89
C SER A 47 -10.82 -7.67 -18.52
N ALA A 48 -11.39 -6.77 -17.71
CA ALA A 48 -11.84 -5.45 -18.17
C ALA A 48 -10.66 -4.52 -18.50
N THR A 49 -9.54 -4.66 -17.79
CA THR A 49 -8.37 -3.79 -17.92
C THR A 49 -7.39 -4.24 -19.01
N LYS A 50 -7.28 -5.56 -19.22
CA LYS A 50 -6.38 -6.14 -20.22
C LYS A 50 -6.47 -5.51 -21.63
N PRO A 51 -7.65 -5.36 -22.26
CA PRO A 51 -7.71 -4.78 -23.61
C PRO A 51 -7.19 -3.34 -23.64
N ILE A 52 -7.41 -2.57 -22.57
CA ILE A 52 -6.92 -1.20 -22.43
C ILE A 52 -5.39 -1.19 -22.39
N VAL A 53 -4.79 -2.05 -21.57
CA VAL A 53 -3.33 -2.17 -21.46
C VAL A 53 -2.71 -2.64 -22.78
N ASP A 54 -3.30 -3.64 -23.43
CA ASP A 54 -2.84 -4.14 -24.72
C ASP A 54 -2.86 -3.03 -25.79
N ASP A 55 -3.92 -2.21 -25.81
CA ASP A 55 -4.02 -1.05 -26.71
C ASP A 55 -3.02 0.06 -26.39
N LEU A 56 -2.77 0.32 -25.10
CA LEU A 56 -1.76 1.27 -24.66
C LEU A 56 -0.35 0.82 -25.05
N LEU A 57 -0.05 -0.48 -24.94
CA LEU A 57 1.25 -1.06 -25.28
C LEU A 57 1.44 -1.31 -26.78
N SER A 58 0.37 -1.29 -27.57
CA SER A 58 0.46 -1.39 -29.03
C SER A 58 1.23 -0.21 -29.62
N PRO A 59 2.28 -0.44 -30.46
CA PRO A 59 2.97 0.64 -31.16
C PRO A 59 2.16 1.18 -32.34
N TRP A 60 1.09 0.50 -32.75
CA TRP A 60 0.30 0.80 -33.95
C TRP A 60 -1.03 1.48 -33.66
N ARG A 61 -1.45 1.54 -32.39
CA ARG A 61 -2.73 2.12 -31.98
C ARG A 61 -2.50 3.40 -31.20
N THR A 62 -3.38 4.37 -31.43
CA THR A 62 -3.54 5.57 -30.59
C THR A 62 -4.92 5.48 -29.93
N PRO A 63 -5.10 4.61 -28.91
CA PRO A 63 -6.33 4.55 -28.13
C PRO A 63 -6.69 5.94 -27.62
N ARG A 64 -7.91 6.36 -27.95
CA ARG A 64 -8.60 7.40 -27.20
C ARG A 64 -9.19 6.72 -25.99
N MET A 65 -8.79 7.16 -24.80
CA MET A 65 -9.38 6.63 -23.59
C MET A 65 -10.74 7.26 -23.36
N THR A 66 -11.74 6.43 -23.14
CA THR A 66 -13.01 6.88 -22.60
C THR A 66 -12.88 7.12 -21.09
N MET A 67 -13.84 7.86 -20.51
CA MET A 67 -13.94 7.96 -19.05
C MET A 67 -14.11 6.60 -18.39
N GLU A 68 -14.73 5.65 -19.08
CA GLU A 68 -14.87 4.27 -18.62
C GLU A 68 -13.52 3.56 -18.57
N ASP A 69 -12.65 3.75 -19.56
CA ASP A 69 -11.31 3.16 -19.55
C ASP A 69 -10.43 3.73 -18.43
N ILE A 70 -10.54 5.04 -18.18
CA ILE A 70 -9.88 5.70 -17.04
C ILE A 70 -10.38 5.10 -15.72
N ALA A 71 -11.70 4.94 -15.57
CA ALA A 71 -12.28 4.33 -14.37
C ALA A 71 -11.81 2.88 -14.18
N ARG A 72 -11.72 2.08 -15.26
CA ARG A 72 -11.21 0.71 -15.21
C ARG A 72 -9.73 0.64 -14.84
N LEU A 73 -8.88 1.50 -15.42
CA LEU A 73 -7.47 1.60 -15.01
C LEU A 73 -7.32 2.05 -13.55
N ALA A 74 -8.11 3.03 -13.13
CA ALA A 74 -8.11 3.50 -11.75
C ALA A 74 -8.56 2.41 -10.77
N GLN A 75 -9.59 1.65 -11.12
CA GLN A 75 -10.04 0.49 -10.35
C GLN A 75 -8.95 -0.59 -10.31
N PHE A 76 -8.31 -0.91 -11.43
CA PHE A 76 -7.20 -1.85 -11.44
C PHE A 76 -6.06 -1.40 -10.52
N ALA A 77 -5.61 -0.15 -10.65
CA ALA A 77 -4.54 0.41 -9.83
C ALA A 77 -4.93 0.47 -8.34
N SER A 78 -6.18 0.80 -8.02
CA SER A 78 -6.66 0.80 -6.63
C SER A 78 -6.66 -0.59 -6.02
N PHE A 79 -7.09 -1.61 -6.77
CA PHE A 79 -7.00 -3.00 -6.31
C PHE A 79 -5.55 -3.48 -6.17
N GLN A 80 -4.66 -3.12 -7.09
CA GLN A 80 -3.23 -3.42 -6.95
C GLN A 80 -2.65 -2.80 -5.68
N ALA A 81 -3.01 -1.55 -5.37
CA ALA A 81 -2.53 -0.84 -4.18
C ALA A 81 -3.03 -1.44 -2.86
N THR A 82 -4.23 -2.02 -2.82
CA THR A 82 -4.83 -2.55 -1.58
C THR A 82 -4.60 -4.04 -1.37
N ARG A 83 -4.41 -4.82 -2.43
CA ARG A 83 -4.24 -6.29 -2.35
C ARG A 83 -2.83 -6.72 -1.94
N THR A 84 -1.94 -5.77 -1.65
CA THR A 84 -0.53 -6.03 -1.34
C THR A 84 -0.36 -6.77 -0.02
N PRO A 85 0.64 -7.67 0.11
CA PRO A 85 1.03 -8.24 1.40
C PRO A 85 1.36 -7.16 2.43
N ARG A 86 1.96 -6.04 1.97
CA ARG A 86 2.26 -4.89 2.81
C ARG A 86 1.01 -4.33 3.45
N ARG A 87 0.02 -3.92 2.65
CA ARG A 87 -1.18 -3.25 3.16
C ARG A 87 -1.95 -4.14 4.14
N ARG A 88 -2.03 -5.44 3.86
CA ARG A 88 -2.64 -6.41 4.78
C ARG A 88 -1.87 -6.50 6.10
N ARG A 89 -0.54 -6.54 6.05
CA ARG A 89 0.27 -6.59 7.28
C ARG A 89 0.18 -5.29 8.07
N GLU A 90 0.09 -4.14 7.41
CA GLU A 90 -0.18 -2.85 8.06
C GLU A 90 -1.50 -2.89 8.85
N ILE A 91 -2.58 -3.42 8.27
CA ILE A 91 -3.86 -3.60 8.97
C ILE A 91 -3.73 -4.56 10.16
N GLU A 92 -3.02 -5.69 10.00
CA GLU A 92 -2.75 -6.59 11.14
C GLU A 92 -2.04 -5.86 12.29
N LEU A 93 -1.08 -4.98 12.00
CA LEU A 93 -0.35 -4.20 13.01
C LEU A 93 -1.24 -3.14 13.69
N GLU A 94 -2.13 -2.49 12.94
CA GLU A 94 -3.12 -1.55 13.50
C GLU A 94 -4.08 -2.27 14.47
N VAL A 95 -4.56 -3.46 14.10
CA VAL A 95 -5.43 -4.27 14.94
C VAL A 95 -4.70 -4.83 16.16
N ASP A 96 -3.47 -5.31 16.00
CA ASP A 96 -2.63 -5.79 17.10
C ASP A 96 -2.36 -4.67 18.12
N TRP A 97 -2.00 -3.48 17.63
CA TRP A 97 -1.85 -2.29 18.47
C TRP A 97 -3.14 -1.99 19.24
N TYR A 98 -4.28 -1.94 18.56
CA TYR A 98 -5.56 -1.61 19.20
C TYR A 98 -5.92 -2.61 20.30
N ALA A 99 -5.81 -3.90 20.00
CA ALA A 99 -6.14 -4.96 20.95
C ALA A 99 -5.20 -4.95 22.18
N LYS A 100 -3.89 -4.72 21.98
CA LYS A 100 -2.92 -4.58 23.07
C LYS A 100 -3.20 -3.36 23.94
N THR A 101 -3.54 -2.23 23.34
CA THR A 101 -3.95 -1.01 24.08
C THR A 101 -5.20 -1.26 24.92
N MET A 102 -6.18 -2.00 24.40
CA MET A 102 -7.41 -2.33 25.14
C MET A 102 -7.18 -3.31 26.31
N ALA A 103 -6.14 -4.16 26.22
CA ALA A 103 -5.78 -5.13 27.24
C ALA A 103 -4.75 -4.60 28.25
N GLN A 104 -4.20 -3.40 28.02
CA GLN A 104 -3.19 -2.79 28.87
C GLN A 104 -3.71 -2.61 30.31
N GLY A 105 -2.90 -3.02 31.29
CA GLY A 105 -3.26 -2.97 32.70
C GLY A 105 -4.16 -4.13 33.19
N VAL A 106 -4.65 -4.96 32.27
CA VAL A 106 -5.32 -6.25 32.59
C VAL A 106 -4.35 -7.41 32.41
N ILE A 107 -3.54 -7.38 31.35
CA ILE A 107 -2.50 -8.35 31.04
C ILE A 107 -1.13 -7.70 31.29
N ALA A 108 -0.16 -8.46 31.78
CA ALA A 108 1.20 -7.99 31.99
C ALA A 108 1.87 -7.59 30.65
N ASP A 109 2.68 -6.54 30.65
CA ASP A 109 3.30 -6.02 29.43
C ASP A 109 4.21 -7.05 28.74
N GLU A 110 4.93 -7.89 29.51
CA GLU A 110 5.76 -8.95 28.96
C GLU A 110 4.95 -10.03 28.24
N GLU A 111 3.72 -10.28 28.68
CA GLU A 111 2.79 -11.21 28.04
C GLU A 111 2.18 -10.58 26.79
N LEU A 112 1.72 -9.32 26.87
CA LEU A 112 1.22 -8.56 25.73
C LEU A 112 2.25 -8.48 24.60
N GLN A 113 3.54 -8.31 24.92
CA GLN A 113 4.62 -8.29 23.92
C GLN A 113 4.73 -9.60 23.13
N ARG A 114 4.41 -10.75 23.75
CA ARG A 114 4.49 -12.08 23.13
C ARG A 114 3.25 -12.44 22.33
N LEU A 115 2.12 -11.78 22.57
CA LEU A 115 0.88 -12.02 21.84
C LEU A 115 0.93 -11.36 20.46
N THR A 116 0.37 -12.07 19.47
CA THR A 116 0.09 -11.51 18.14
C THR A 116 -1.39 -11.67 17.86
N ILE A 117 -2.09 -10.56 17.76
CA ILE A 117 -3.51 -10.49 17.48
C ILE A 117 -3.66 -10.03 16.03
N ALA A 118 -4.44 -10.77 15.25
CA ALA A 118 -4.69 -10.44 13.85
C ALA A 118 -6.18 -10.68 13.54
N PRO A 119 -6.78 -9.85 12.67
CA PRO A 119 -8.15 -10.07 12.21
C PRO A 119 -8.26 -11.39 11.45
N HIS A 120 -9.48 -11.89 11.35
CA HIS A 120 -9.74 -13.07 10.54
C HIS A 120 -9.44 -12.79 9.06
N GLN A 121 -8.92 -13.77 8.31
CA GLN A 121 -8.48 -13.55 6.92
C GLN A 121 -9.63 -13.03 6.02
N ASN A 122 -10.87 -13.46 6.25
CA ASN A 122 -12.03 -12.95 5.52
C ASN A 122 -12.25 -11.44 5.74
N GLU A 123 -12.03 -10.94 6.95
CA GLU A 123 -12.17 -9.51 7.25
C GLU A 123 -11.14 -8.68 6.49
N LEU A 124 -9.89 -9.19 6.36
CA LEU A 124 -8.86 -8.54 5.54
C LEU A 124 -9.23 -8.48 4.05
N VAL A 125 -9.92 -9.51 3.54
CA VAL A 125 -10.40 -9.54 2.16
C VAL A 125 -11.52 -8.52 1.94
N GLU A 126 -12.50 -8.45 2.84
CA GLU A 126 -13.57 -7.44 2.80
C GLU A 126 -13.03 -6.00 2.92
N LEU A 127 -12.04 -5.79 3.78
CA LEU A 127 -11.34 -4.51 3.90
C LEU A 127 -10.62 -4.13 2.60
N THR A 128 -10.15 -5.10 1.82
CA THR A 128 -9.44 -4.82 0.57
C THR A 128 -10.36 -4.20 -0.48
N SER A 129 -11.55 -4.77 -0.71
CA SER A 129 -12.49 -4.21 -1.71
C SER A 129 -12.99 -2.83 -1.28
N SER A 130 -13.41 -2.70 -0.01
CA SER A 130 -13.88 -1.41 0.51
C SER A 130 -12.79 -0.33 0.53
N SER A 131 -11.53 -0.71 0.73
CA SER A 131 -10.39 0.21 0.60
C SER A 131 -10.13 0.57 -0.86
N ALA A 132 -10.24 -0.39 -1.79
CA ALA A 132 -10.04 -0.13 -3.22
C ALA A 132 -11.06 0.88 -3.74
N ASP A 133 -12.32 0.77 -3.33
CA ASP A 133 -13.38 1.72 -3.66
C ASP A 133 -13.09 3.12 -3.10
N LYS A 134 -12.60 3.21 -1.86
CA LYS A 134 -12.26 4.48 -1.21
C LYS A 134 -11.06 5.19 -1.86
N ILE A 135 -10.09 4.45 -2.39
CA ILE A 135 -8.91 5.05 -3.02
C ILE A 135 -9.05 5.24 -4.53
N LEU A 136 -10.06 4.63 -5.16
CA LEU A 136 -10.33 4.78 -6.59
C LEU A 136 -10.36 6.25 -7.04
N PRO A 137 -11.03 7.19 -6.33
CA PRO A 137 -11.00 8.61 -6.70
C PRO A 137 -9.58 9.20 -6.75
N PHE A 138 -8.66 8.72 -5.90
CA PHE A 138 -7.27 9.20 -5.91
C PHE A 138 -6.47 8.73 -7.12
N PHE A 139 -6.94 7.72 -7.87
CA PHE A 139 -6.38 7.35 -9.18
C PHE A 139 -7.18 7.95 -10.34
N ALA A 140 -8.51 7.95 -10.24
CA ALA A 140 -9.39 8.44 -11.31
C ALA A 140 -9.30 9.96 -11.53
N CYS A 141 -9.00 10.72 -10.48
CA CYS A 141 -8.84 12.18 -10.54
C CYS A 141 -7.40 12.62 -10.81
N ARG A 142 -6.59 11.78 -11.46
CA ARG A 142 -5.20 12.12 -11.82
C ARG A 142 -5.00 12.05 -13.33
N PRO A 143 -4.24 12.98 -13.92
CA PRO A 143 -3.85 12.85 -15.31
C PRO A 143 -2.93 11.65 -15.49
N ILE A 144 -3.14 10.88 -16.56
CA ILE A 144 -2.37 9.67 -16.84
C ILE A 144 -1.49 9.89 -18.07
N ALA A 145 -0.22 9.50 -17.96
CA ALA A 145 0.71 9.41 -19.08
C ALA A 145 1.22 7.98 -19.25
N LEU A 146 1.30 7.52 -20.49
CA LEU A 146 2.05 6.32 -20.85
C LEU A 146 3.49 6.72 -21.16
N VAL A 147 4.42 6.32 -20.30
CA VAL A 147 5.85 6.52 -20.48
C VAL A 147 6.44 5.29 -21.16
N ARG A 148 7.11 5.48 -22.30
CA ARG A 148 7.87 4.45 -23.02
C ARG A 148 9.34 4.80 -23.06
N LEU A 149 10.17 3.83 -22.70
CA LEU A 149 11.62 3.93 -22.73
C LEU A 149 12.16 3.34 -24.05
N ASP A 150 13.24 3.92 -24.54
CA ASP A 150 14.02 3.40 -25.67
C ASP A 150 14.75 2.09 -25.36
N ALA A 151 14.97 1.80 -24.08
CA ALA A 151 15.56 0.56 -23.62
C ALA A 151 14.79 -0.02 -22.43
N PRO A 152 14.76 -1.36 -22.30
CA PRO A 152 14.07 -2.06 -21.22
C PRO A 152 14.77 -1.91 -19.84
N ARG A 153 14.56 -0.78 -19.16
CA ARG A 153 15.25 -0.39 -17.93
C ARG A 153 14.42 -0.50 -16.65
N LEU A 154 13.11 -0.72 -16.77
CA LEU A 154 12.20 -0.75 -15.63
C LEU A 154 12.23 -2.12 -14.94
N LEU A 155 12.23 -2.08 -13.61
CA LEU A 155 11.86 -3.21 -12.76
C LEU A 155 10.33 -3.41 -12.82
N ILE A 156 9.87 -4.57 -12.37
CA ILE A 156 8.46 -4.92 -12.31
C ILE A 156 8.11 -5.30 -10.87
N CYS A 157 6.96 -4.82 -10.42
CA CYS A 157 6.23 -5.30 -9.25
C CYS A 157 4.73 -5.20 -9.52
N ASP A 158 3.91 -5.87 -8.71
CA ASP A 158 2.45 -5.82 -8.83
C ASP A 158 1.83 -4.57 -8.19
N GLU A 159 2.64 -3.68 -7.59
CA GLU A 159 2.18 -2.56 -6.78
C GLU A 159 2.45 -1.21 -7.48
N PRO A 160 1.50 -0.25 -7.49
CA PRO A 160 1.81 1.12 -7.85
C PRO A 160 2.67 1.77 -6.74
N VAL A 161 3.69 2.52 -7.15
CA VAL A 161 4.64 3.14 -6.23
C VAL A 161 4.60 4.66 -6.32
N ILE A 162 4.84 5.33 -5.20
CA ILE A 162 4.89 6.79 -5.11
C ILE A 162 6.29 7.26 -5.47
N VAL A 163 6.45 8.02 -6.55
CA VAL A 163 7.77 8.51 -6.98
C VAL A 163 8.03 9.95 -6.53
N ASN A 164 6.95 10.70 -6.27
CA ASN A 164 7.04 12.06 -5.76
C ASN A 164 5.89 12.32 -4.79
N ALA A 165 6.22 12.92 -3.65
CA ALA A 165 5.28 13.26 -2.60
C ALA A 165 5.79 14.46 -1.80
N PRO A 166 4.88 15.30 -1.29
CA PRO A 166 5.26 16.40 -0.41
C PRO A 166 5.95 15.85 0.84
N VAL A 167 6.91 16.62 1.37
CA VAL A 167 7.56 16.30 2.65
C VAL A 167 6.50 16.38 3.75
N GLY A 168 6.07 15.21 4.23
CA GLY A 168 5.11 15.13 5.34
C GLY A 168 5.77 15.46 6.67
N ALA A 169 5.10 16.27 7.49
CA ALA A 169 5.38 16.30 8.92
C ALA A 169 4.91 14.97 9.52
N PHE A 170 5.84 14.16 10.04
CA PHE A 170 5.55 12.85 10.62
C PHE A 170 4.75 12.92 11.92
N HIS A 171 4.54 14.11 12.48
CA HIS A 171 3.91 14.33 13.78
C HIS A 171 2.93 15.50 13.73
N LEU A 172 1.82 15.40 14.47
CA LEU A 172 1.03 16.57 14.88
C LEU A 172 1.37 16.86 16.34
N ASP A 173 1.17 18.11 16.77
CA ASP A 173 1.44 18.54 18.16
C ASP A 173 0.74 17.67 19.22
N ASP A 174 -0.40 17.09 18.89
CA ASP A 174 -1.16 16.20 19.78
C ASP A 174 -0.56 14.78 19.94
N CYS A 175 0.48 14.41 19.18
CA CYS A 175 1.13 13.09 19.24
C CYS A 175 2.00 12.86 20.48
N HIS A 176 2.53 13.92 21.07
CA HIS A 176 3.55 13.81 22.12
C HIS A 176 2.96 13.88 23.53
N LEU A 177 1.63 13.77 23.66
CA LEU A 177 0.97 13.89 24.94
C LEU A 177 1.20 12.64 25.79
N THR A 178 1.68 12.86 27.01
CA THR A 178 1.72 11.85 28.07
C THR A 178 0.32 11.52 28.58
N ASP A 179 0.14 10.36 29.20
CA ASP A 179 -1.15 9.96 29.80
C ASP A 179 -1.64 10.97 30.83
N ALA A 180 -0.73 11.58 31.59
CA ALA A 180 -1.04 12.64 32.53
C ALA A 180 -1.61 13.90 31.84
N GLU A 181 -1.06 14.28 30.68
CA GLU A 181 -1.55 15.42 29.90
C GLU A 181 -2.89 15.13 29.24
N VAL A 182 -3.10 13.91 28.73
CA VAL A 182 -4.41 13.46 28.20
C VAL A 182 -5.46 13.49 29.31
N LYS A 183 -5.15 12.95 30.50
CA LYS A 183 -6.03 12.98 31.67
C LYS A 183 -6.37 14.43 32.08
N LYS A 184 -5.37 15.31 32.15
CA LYS A 184 -5.57 16.74 32.46
C LYS A 184 -6.45 17.44 31.42
N ARG A 185 -6.32 17.12 30.13
CA ARG A 185 -7.20 17.63 29.07
C ARG A 185 -8.65 17.15 29.25
N TYR A 186 -8.84 15.87 29.58
CA TYR A 186 -10.14 15.29 29.85
C TYR A 186 -10.83 15.91 31.08
N GLU A 187 -10.11 16.07 32.18
CA GLU A 187 -10.61 16.74 33.40
C GLU A 187 -10.98 18.20 33.13
N ASN A 188 -10.16 18.92 32.36
CA ASN A 188 -10.46 20.29 31.95
C ASN A 188 -11.70 20.36 31.04
N TRP A 189 -11.88 19.39 30.15
CA TRP A 189 -13.07 19.27 29.32
C TRP A 189 -14.31 19.00 30.18
N LEU A 190 -14.27 18.05 31.12
CA LEU A 190 -15.34 17.78 32.08
C LEU A 190 -15.72 19.03 32.88
N ARG A 191 -14.73 19.81 33.33
CA ARG A 191 -14.96 21.06 34.07
C ARG A 191 -15.65 22.11 33.21
N LYS A 192 -15.29 22.20 31.92
CA LYS A 192 -15.87 23.16 30.96
C LYS A 192 -17.28 22.75 30.52
N THR A 193 -17.55 21.46 30.32
CA THR A 193 -18.87 20.94 29.93
C THR A 193 -19.86 20.97 31.09
N LYS A 194 -19.43 20.73 32.33
CA LYS A 194 -20.29 20.94 33.52
C LYS A 194 -20.73 22.40 33.69
N LYS A 195 -19.89 23.38 33.27
CA LYS A 195 -20.18 24.82 33.39
C LYS A 195 -20.96 25.43 32.24
N LYS A 196 -21.04 24.78 31.07
CA LYS A 196 -21.75 25.29 29.88
C LYS A 196 -22.67 24.21 29.33
N LYS A 197 -23.98 24.50 29.17
CA LYS A 197 -24.98 23.68 28.44
C LYS A 197 -24.65 23.54 26.93
N ARG A 198 -23.41 23.20 26.56
CA ARG A 198 -22.97 22.98 25.18
C ARG A 198 -22.35 21.59 25.07
N GLY A 199 -23.22 20.59 25.00
CA GLY A 199 -22.88 19.22 24.60
C GLY A 199 -22.70 19.13 23.08
N ARG A 200 -21.61 19.68 22.53
CA ARG A 200 -21.32 19.54 21.08
C ARG A 200 -19.92 19.08 20.72
N HIS A 201 -18.95 19.09 21.65
CA HIS A 201 -17.61 18.61 21.33
C HIS A 201 -17.32 17.31 22.08
N PRO A 202 -16.92 16.24 21.37
CA PRO A 202 -16.53 14.99 21.99
C PRO A 202 -15.39 15.23 23.01
N PRO A 203 -15.24 14.35 24.00
CA PRO A 203 -14.12 14.44 24.93
C PRO A 203 -12.80 14.44 24.15
N PRO A 204 -11.79 15.20 24.60
CA PRO A 204 -10.47 15.17 24.00
C PRO A 204 -9.87 13.78 24.25
N GLY A 205 -9.98 12.89 23.26
CA GLY A 205 -9.28 11.62 23.24
C GLY A 205 -7.80 11.82 22.94
N ARG A 206 -7.01 10.76 23.20
CA ARG A 206 -5.65 10.68 22.67
C ARG A 206 -5.74 10.56 21.15
N LYS A 207 -5.07 11.44 20.42
CA LYS A 207 -4.88 11.27 18.98
C LYS A 207 -3.63 10.43 18.78
N VAL A 208 -3.80 9.26 18.19
CA VAL A 208 -2.70 8.38 17.82
C VAL A 208 -2.52 8.50 16.32
N HIS A 209 -1.29 8.77 15.88
CA HIS A 209 -0.98 8.76 14.45
C HIS A 209 -0.18 7.53 14.10
N PHE A 210 -0.72 6.87 13.09
CA PHE A 210 -0.05 5.86 12.31
C PHE A 210 0.48 6.51 11.04
N SER A 211 1.74 6.23 10.71
CA SER A 211 2.32 6.60 9.42
C SER A 211 2.98 5.37 8.81
N SER A 212 2.70 5.07 7.55
CA SER A 212 3.48 4.06 6.84
C SER A 212 4.94 4.52 6.70
N THR A 213 5.88 3.58 6.63
CA THR A 213 7.29 3.89 6.39
C THR A 213 7.63 4.17 4.92
N VAL A 214 6.65 4.02 4.02
CA VAL A 214 6.75 4.49 2.63
C VAL A 214 6.26 5.93 2.50
N PRO A 215 6.61 6.64 1.40
CA PRO A 215 6.15 8.00 1.14
C PRO A 215 4.63 8.16 1.29
N THR A 216 4.19 9.39 1.59
CA THR A 216 2.82 9.71 2.05
C THR A 216 1.74 9.14 1.12
N GLY A 217 0.60 8.75 1.70
CA GLY A 217 -0.43 7.96 1.00
C GLY A 217 -0.96 8.58 -0.30
N PHE A 218 -1.64 7.76 -1.11
CA PHE A 218 -2.11 8.09 -2.47
C PHE A 218 -2.94 9.38 -2.60
N GLY A 219 -3.59 9.86 -1.52
CA GLY A 219 -4.31 11.14 -1.53
C GLY A 219 -3.41 12.39 -1.47
N THR A 220 -2.13 12.22 -1.13
CA THR A 220 -1.15 13.31 -0.97
C THR A 220 0.02 13.22 -1.94
N ALA A 221 0.23 12.07 -2.57
CA ALA A 221 1.30 11.88 -3.54
C ALA A 221 1.14 12.84 -4.72
N ASP A 222 2.26 13.38 -5.21
CA ASP A 222 2.26 14.18 -6.43
C ASP A 222 2.28 13.26 -7.65
N GLU A 223 3.06 12.19 -7.61
CA GLU A 223 3.21 11.30 -8.76
C GLU A 223 3.28 9.82 -8.34
N LEU A 224 2.59 8.98 -9.12
CA LEU A 224 2.53 7.53 -8.94
C LEU A 224 2.97 6.83 -10.20
N VAL A 225 3.66 5.70 -10.08
CA VAL A 225 4.11 4.88 -11.20
C VAL A 225 3.63 3.45 -11.04
N LEU A 226 3.07 2.88 -12.11
CA LEU A 226 2.83 1.45 -12.26
C LEU A 226 3.53 0.94 -13.52
N THR A 227 4.49 0.04 -13.37
CA THR A 227 5.18 -0.56 -14.50
C THR A 227 4.31 -1.61 -15.17
N LEU A 228 4.13 -1.49 -16.47
CA LEU A 228 3.39 -2.47 -17.28
C LEU A 228 4.34 -3.48 -17.93
N SER A 229 5.57 -3.07 -18.22
CA SER A 229 6.61 -3.88 -18.84
C SER A 229 7.99 -3.28 -18.57
N PRO A 230 9.10 -3.96 -18.92
CA PRO A 230 10.43 -3.40 -18.76
C PRO A 230 10.68 -2.09 -19.53
N THR A 231 9.86 -1.77 -20.54
CA THR A 231 9.97 -0.56 -21.37
C THR A 231 8.83 0.42 -21.19
N ALA A 232 7.80 0.10 -20.40
CA ALA A 232 6.60 0.94 -20.33
C ALA A 232 6.01 1.01 -18.92
N ALA A 233 5.58 2.20 -18.53
CA ALA A 233 4.91 2.47 -17.28
C ALA A 233 3.75 3.46 -17.46
N LEU A 234 2.76 3.35 -16.59
CA LEU A 234 1.76 4.39 -16.37
C LEU A 234 2.27 5.33 -15.29
N LEU A 235 2.24 6.62 -15.59
CA LEU A 235 2.53 7.71 -14.66
C LEU A 235 1.21 8.45 -14.38
N TRP A 236 0.76 8.43 -13.14
CA TRP A 236 -0.30 9.31 -12.68
C TRP A 236 0.32 10.58 -12.10
N GLY A 237 -0.07 11.73 -12.63
CA GLY A 237 0.36 13.04 -12.12
C GLY A 237 -0.41 13.49 -10.88
N PRO A 238 -0.34 14.79 -10.53
CA PRO A 238 -0.94 15.33 -9.32
C PRO A 238 -2.45 15.12 -9.22
N LEU A 239 -2.95 15.00 -7.98
CA LEU A 239 -4.38 14.87 -7.71
C LEU A 239 -5.11 16.16 -8.12
N MET A 240 -6.21 15.99 -8.85
CA MET A 240 -7.10 17.07 -9.27
C MET A 240 -8.43 16.97 -8.54
N ASP A 241 -9.17 18.09 -8.47
CA ASP A 241 -10.51 18.12 -7.87
C ASP A 241 -11.53 17.32 -8.69
N THR A 242 -11.31 17.19 -9.99
CA THR A 242 -12.20 16.49 -10.92
C THR A 242 -11.42 15.55 -11.84
N PRO A 243 -12.05 14.45 -12.32
CA PRO A 243 -11.44 13.58 -13.31
C PRO A 243 -11.02 14.34 -14.56
N PRO A 244 -9.76 14.19 -15.02
CA PRO A 244 -9.29 14.90 -16.19
C PRO A 244 -9.97 14.35 -17.45
N VAL A 245 -10.71 15.20 -18.16
CA VAL A 245 -11.32 14.88 -19.46
C VAL A 245 -10.31 15.18 -20.56
N ARG A 246 -9.20 14.43 -20.60
CA ARG A 246 -8.17 14.57 -21.64
C ARG A 246 -7.59 13.22 -22.04
N ASP A 247 -7.05 13.16 -23.25
CA ASP A 247 -6.35 11.98 -23.74
C ASP A 247 -5.13 11.65 -22.86
N ILE A 248 -4.78 10.36 -22.78
CA ILE A 248 -3.52 9.94 -22.16
C ILE A 248 -2.35 10.53 -22.94
N GLU A 249 -1.47 11.20 -22.20
CA GLU A 249 -0.22 11.70 -22.75
C GLU A 249 0.73 10.54 -23.06
N ARG A 250 1.41 10.59 -24.20
CA ARG A 250 2.39 9.55 -24.60
C ARG A 250 3.78 10.14 -24.59
N LEU A 251 4.56 9.76 -23.59
CA LEU A 251 5.92 10.22 -23.41
C LEU A 251 6.87 9.15 -23.91
N ARG A 252 7.67 9.46 -24.93
CA ARG A 252 8.78 8.61 -25.37
C ARG A 252 10.07 9.20 -24.85
N LEU A 253 10.63 8.58 -23.81
CA LEU A 253 11.90 9.00 -23.21
C LEU A 253 13.05 8.22 -23.87
N THR A 254 14.15 8.92 -24.11
CA THR A 254 15.36 8.33 -24.71
C THR A 254 16.61 8.75 -23.97
N GLY A 255 17.67 7.95 -24.08
CA GLY A 255 18.98 8.23 -23.49
C GLY A 255 18.90 8.57 -22.00
N HIS A 256 19.44 9.73 -21.63
CA HIS A 256 19.52 10.19 -20.24
C HIS A 256 18.15 10.40 -19.57
N GLU A 257 17.11 10.81 -20.31
CA GLU A 257 15.76 10.97 -19.74
C GLU A 257 15.15 9.62 -19.37
N ALA A 258 15.34 8.62 -20.23
CA ALA A 258 14.89 7.25 -19.96
C ALA A 258 15.63 6.65 -18.76
N GLU A 259 16.92 6.93 -18.62
CA GLU A 259 17.74 6.52 -17.47
C GLU A 259 17.23 7.15 -16.18
N ARG A 260 17.07 8.48 -16.16
CA ARG A 260 16.57 9.20 -14.99
C ARG A 260 15.18 8.71 -14.56
N PHE A 261 14.26 8.51 -15.50
CA PHE A 261 12.93 7.99 -15.19
C PHE A 261 12.99 6.56 -14.62
N ALA A 262 13.79 5.70 -15.24
CA ALA A 262 13.96 4.32 -14.76
C ALA A 262 14.58 4.29 -13.37
N ASP A 263 15.59 5.11 -13.08
CA ASP A 263 16.23 5.16 -11.77
C ASP A 263 15.27 5.64 -10.68
N MET A 264 14.48 6.67 -10.96
CA MET A 264 13.42 7.14 -10.07
C MET A 264 12.41 6.04 -9.76
N ALA A 265 11.83 5.41 -10.80
CA ALA A 265 10.83 4.36 -10.64
C ALA A 265 11.41 3.12 -9.92
N ASN A 266 12.60 2.67 -10.32
CA ASN A 266 13.26 1.50 -9.75
C ASN A 266 13.67 1.71 -8.29
N THR A 267 14.10 2.93 -7.93
CA THR A 267 14.40 3.30 -6.54
C THR A 267 13.15 3.25 -5.70
N ALA A 268 12.04 3.82 -6.17
CA ALA A 268 10.75 3.77 -5.49
C ALA A 268 10.26 2.32 -5.31
N MET A 269 10.35 1.48 -6.34
CA MET A 269 9.99 0.06 -6.28
C MET A 269 10.82 -0.72 -5.28
N SER A 270 12.15 -0.55 -5.33
CA SER A 270 13.07 -1.21 -4.40
C SER A 270 12.81 -0.80 -2.95
N ALA A 271 12.42 0.45 -2.72
CA ALA A 271 12.12 0.98 -1.39
C ALA A 271 10.73 0.62 -0.88
N GLN A 272 9.72 0.49 -1.74
CA GLN A 272 8.30 0.40 -1.32
C GLN A 272 7.75 -1.03 -1.37
N ALA A 273 8.05 -1.79 -2.42
CA ALA A 273 7.50 -3.14 -2.62
C ALA A 273 7.98 -4.09 -1.50
N LEU A 274 7.06 -4.77 -0.82
CA LEU A 274 7.42 -5.60 0.34
C LEU A 274 7.83 -7.03 -0.03
N ASP A 275 7.17 -7.66 -0.99
CA ASP A 275 7.37 -9.10 -1.23
C ASP A 275 8.50 -9.34 -2.24
N TRP A 276 8.38 -8.76 -3.43
CA TRP A 276 9.37 -8.96 -4.49
C TRP A 276 9.48 -7.77 -5.45
N VAL A 277 10.64 -7.69 -6.11
CA VAL A 277 10.88 -6.85 -7.27
C VAL A 277 11.58 -7.70 -8.33
N ALA A 278 11.17 -7.58 -9.59
CA ALA A 278 11.72 -8.38 -10.68
C ALA A 278 12.41 -7.54 -11.74
N GLY A 279 13.58 -8.02 -12.17
CA GLY A 279 14.31 -7.52 -13.33
C GLY A 279 14.35 -8.55 -14.45
N ARG A 280 14.78 -8.09 -15.62
CA ARG A 280 15.01 -9.00 -16.76
C ARG A 280 16.19 -9.92 -16.49
N VAL A 281 16.15 -11.11 -17.10
CA VAL A 281 17.26 -12.08 -17.02
C VAL A 281 18.58 -11.49 -17.51
N THR A 282 18.51 -10.57 -18.49
CA THR A 282 19.67 -9.91 -19.08
C THR A 282 20.11 -8.63 -18.36
N ASP A 283 19.40 -8.17 -17.32
CA ASP A 283 19.83 -7.00 -16.55
C ASP A 283 21.02 -7.39 -15.67
N LYS A 284 22.24 -7.14 -16.16
CA LYS A 284 23.50 -7.44 -15.46
C LYS A 284 23.65 -6.67 -14.15
N THR A 285 23.00 -5.52 -14.03
CA THR A 285 23.13 -4.63 -12.86
C THR A 285 22.21 -5.03 -11.71
N PHE A 286 21.20 -5.88 -11.97
CA PHE A 286 20.17 -6.25 -11.00
C PHE A 286 20.74 -6.72 -9.65
N ASP A 287 21.71 -7.63 -9.66
CA ASP A 287 22.29 -8.20 -8.43
C ASP A 287 23.15 -7.20 -7.65
N THR A 288 23.63 -6.14 -8.32
CA THR A 288 24.43 -5.08 -7.71
C THR A 288 23.59 -3.89 -7.27
N ARG A 289 22.28 -3.89 -7.54
CA ARG A 289 21.38 -2.82 -7.09
C ARG A 289 21.25 -2.85 -5.57
N HIS A 290 21.13 -1.67 -4.97
CA HIS A 290 20.83 -1.56 -3.56
C HIS A 290 19.34 -1.82 -3.30
N PHE A 291 19.05 -2.89 -2.57
CA PHE A 291 17.72 -3.15 -2.03
C PHE A 291 17.77 -2.89 -0.51
N PRO A 292 17.02 -1.91 0.01
CA PRO A 292 17.08 -1.57 1.42
C PRO A 292 16.53 -2.72 2.29
N PRO A 293 17.12 -2.96 3.47
CA PRO A 293 16.64 -3.98 4.39
C PRO A 293 15.21 -3.71 4.84
N THR A 294 14.50 -4.76 5.24
CA THR A 294 13.11 -4.65 5.69
C THR A 294 13.08 -4.07 7.11
N GLY A 295 12.64 -2.83 7.23
CA GLY A 295 12.42 -2.14 8.50
C GLY A 295 10.99 -2.33 9.05
N PRO A 296 10.59 -1.55 10.07
CA PRO A 296 9.18 -1.47 10.45
C PRO A 296 8.33 -1.03 9.25
N LEU A 297 7.12 -1.58 9.12
CA LEU A 297 6.19 -1.23 8.03
C LEU A 297 5.46 0.08 8.30
N MET A 298 5.29 0.40 9.58
CA MET A 298 4.58 1.55 10.07
C MET A 298 5.33 2.17 11.24
N ARG A 299 4.92 3.37 11.61
CA ARG A 299 5.28 4.00 12.87
C ARG A 299 4.00 4.44 13.56
N VAL A 300 4.00 4.34 14.87
CA VAL A 300 2.93 4.85 15.72
C VAL A 300 3.49 5.77 16.78
N CYS A 301 2.90 6.95 16.89
CA CYS A 301 3.26 7.94 17.90
C CYS A 301 2.43 7.72 19.16
N ASP A 302 2.75 6.65 19.89
CA ASP A 302 1.98 6.22 21.07
C ASP A 302 2.84 5.94 22.31
N GLY A 303 4.03 6.55 22.38
CA GLY A 303 4.97 6.34 23.49
C GLY A 303 5.84 5.10 23.30
N THR A 304 6.19 4.42 24.39
CA THR A 304 7.09 3.24 24.41
C THR A 304 6.45 1.99 25.05
N ASN A 305 5.12 1.89 25.06
CA ASN A 305 4.40 0.72 25.58
C ASN A 305 4.47 -0.48 24.61
N ALA A 306 4.05 -1.67 25.08
CA ALA A 306 4.05 -2.90 24.28
C ALA A 306 3.31 -2.77 22.94
N ALA A 307 2.19 -2.04 22.91
CA ALA A 307 1.42 -1.79 21.69
C ALA A 307 2.23 -0.98 20.67
N SER A 308 2.85 0.12 21.10
CA SER A 308 3.68 0.97 20.24
C SER A 308 4.92 0.26 19.72
N LEU A 309 5.53 -0.60 20.55
CA LEU A 309 6.69 -1.39 20.16
C LEU A 309 6.33 -2.37 19.03
N ALA A 310 5.19 -3.04 19.12
CA ALA A 310 4.72 -3.99 18.09
C ALA A 310 4.62 -3.38 16.68
N VAL A 311 4.39 -2.06 16.59
CA VAL A 311 4.30 -1.34 15.31
C VAL A 311 5.64 -0.71 14.91
N ASN A 312 6.37 -0.14 15.87
CA ASN A 312 7.59 0.64 15.62
C ASN A 312 8.83 -0.22 15.36
N THR A 313 8.79 -1.53 15.63
CA THR A 313 9.88 -2.47 15.30
C THR A 313 9.59 -3.25 14.02
N PRO A 314 10.62 -3.77 13.33
CA PRO A 314 10.42 -4.77 12.29
C PRO A 314 9.56 -5.92 12.84
N PRO A 315 8.46 -6.30 12.17
CA PRO A 315 7.63 -7.39 12.66
C PRO A 315 8.35 -8.74 12.50
N ASP A 316 8.14 -9.65 13.45
CA ASP A 316 8.65 -11.04 13.37
C ASP A 316 8.21 -11.76 12.08
N ARG A 317 7.09 -11.31 11.52
CA ARG A 317 6.53 -11.81 10.26
C ARG A 317 6.08 -10.65 9.38
N PHE A 318 6.57 -10.62 8.15
CA PHE A 318 6.16 -9.64 7.14
C PHE A 318 4.97 -10.07 6.28
N ARG A 319 4.78 -11.39 6.09
CA ARG A 319 3.60 -11.91 5.40
C ARG A 319 2.39 -11.95 6.33
N PRO A 320 1.16 -11.73 5.83
CA PRO A 320 -0.07 -11.88 6.63
C PRO A 320 -0.27 -13.32 7.16
N ARG A 321 -1.10 -13.48 8.19
CA ARG A 321 -1.46 -14.81 8.71
C ARG A 321 -2.34 -15.53 7.70
N ARG A 322 -2.00 -16.78 7.39
CA ARG A 322 -2.86 -17.68 6.61
C ARG A 322 -3.62 -18.58 7.55
N LEU A 323 -4.91 -18.75 7.30
CA LEU A 323 -5.67 -19.83 7.91
C LEU A 323 -5.23 -21.15 7.26
N THR A 324 -4.63 -22.02 8.06
CA THR A 324 -4.50 -23.43 7.71
C THR A 324 -5.77 -24.11 8.20
N VAL A 325 -6.57 -24.70 7.31
CA VAL A 325 -7.63 -25.62 7.72
C VAL A 325 -6.91 -26.75 8.49
N PRO A 326 -7.34 -27.10 9.72
CA PRO A 326 -6.83 -28.28 10.38
C PRO A 326 -7.04 -29.47 9.45
N GLY A 327 -5.96 -30.18 9.13
CA GLY A 327 -6.03 -31.45 8.39
C GLY A 327 -6.75 -32.52 9.19
#